data_AF-A0A2T4STM9-F1
#
_entry.id   AF-A0A2T4STM9-F1
#
_cell.length_a   1.000
_cell.length_b   1.000
_cell.length_c   1.000
_cell.angle_alpha   90.00
_cell.angle_beta   90.00
_cell.angle_gamma   90.00
#
_symmetry.space_group_name_H-M   'P 1'
#
loop_
_entity.id
_entity.type
_entity.pdbx_description
1 polymer ?
#
loop_
_entity_poly.entity_id
_entity_poly.type
_entity_poly.pdbx_seq_one_letter_code
_entity_poly.pdbx_strand_id
1 'polypeptide(L)'
;MIGEVCEIADNGKSAEIRVDDGVYRVINDNYDFTIIEWNAVPEYAEDTVNHPSHYNYGEIEVIDFIEQVTQHYNANVAYHIGNAIKYLARSPHKNGKEDIAKAKWYIERAFENWDK
;
A
#
# COMPACT_ATOMS: atom_id res chain seq x y z
N MET A 1 13.62 2.87 -10.53
CA MET A 1 13.35 3.62 -11.76
C MET A 1 14.69 3.99 -12.37
N ILE A 2 14.83 3.99 -13.70
CA ILE A 2 16.06 4.46 -14.37
C ILE A 2 15.67 5.73 -15.14
N GLY A 3 16.46 6.78 -15.02
CA GLY A 3 16.22 8.05 -15.70
C GLY A 3 17.51 8.85 -15.88
N GLU A 4 17.51 9.74 -16.85
CA GLU A 4 18.63 10.64 -17.14
C GLU A 4 18.43 11.96 -16.40
N VAL A 5 19.46 12.46 -15.72
CA VAL A 5 19.40 13.79 -15.07
C VAL A 5 19.39 14.86 -16.15
N CYS A 6 18.36 15.70 -16.15
CA CYS A 6 18.18 16.77 -17.13
C CYS A 6 18.52 18.14 -16.55
N GLU A 7 18.18 18.39 -15.28
CA GLU A 7 18.45 19.65 -14.60
C GLU A 7 18.74 19.41 -13.12
N ILE A 8 19.65 20.20 -12.54
CA ILE A 8 19.95 20.20 -11.11
C ILE A 8 19.63 21.60 -10.60
N ALA A 9 18.81 21.71 -9.55
CA ALA A 9 18.46 23.00 -8.97
C ALA A 9 19.72 23.72 -8.47
N ASP A 10 19.77 25.05 -8.59
CA ASP A 10 20.92 25.88 -8.19
C ASP A 10 21.37 25.68 -6.74
N ASN A 11 20.43 25.26 -5.87
CA ASN A 11 20.69 24.98 -4.46
C ASN A 11 21.24 23.56 -4.19
N GLY A 12 21.36 22.72 -5.22
CA GLY A 12 21.85 21.35 -5.15
C GLY A 12 20.93 20.36 -4.40
N LYS A 13 19.70 20.75 -4.05
CA LYS A 13 18.79 19.93 -3.23
C LYS A 13 17.85 19.04 -4.03
N SER A 14 17.71 19.29 -5.32
CA SER A 14 16.85 18.49 -6.19
C SER A 14 17.41 18.40 -7.60
N ALA A 15 17.08 17.32 -8.29
CA ALA A 15 17.35 17.15 -9.70
C ALA A 15 16.08 16.68 -10.43
N GLU A 16 15.86 17.15 -11.64
CA GLU A 16 14.85 16.61 -12.54
C GLU A 16 15.47 15.47 -13.36
N ILE A 17 14.78 14.33 -13.39
CA ILE A 17 15.13 13.17 -14.20
C ILE A 17 14.05 12.94 -15.26
N ARG A 18 14.48 12.68 -16.49
CA ARG A 18 13.60 12.16 -17.55
C ARG A 18 13.59 10.64 -17.47
N VAL A 19 12.42 10.06 -17.28
CA VAL A 19 12.25 8.61 -17.04
C VAL A 19 11.62 7.89 -18.23
N ASP A 20 10.91 8.62 -19.09
CA ASP A 20 10.36 8.17 -20.38
C ASP A 20 10.12 9.38 -21.28
N ASP A 21 9.68 9.17 -22.52
CA ASP A 21 9.39 10.24 -23.47
C ASP A 21 8.27 11.16 -22.96
N GLY A 22 8.64 12.41 -22.64
CA GLY A 22 7.74 13.40 -22.05
C GLY A 22 7.43 13.20 -20.56
N VAL A 23 8.02 12.21 -19.88
CA VAL A 23 7.78 11.98 -18.44
C VAL A 23 9.01 12.40 -17.62
N TYR A 24 8.79 13.41 -16.78
CA TYR A 24 9.79 13.99 -15.90
C TYR A 24 9.43 13.78 -14.43
N ARG A 25 10.44 13.58 -13.58
CA ARG A 25 10.27 13.44 -12.13
C ARG A 25 11.35 14.21 -11.40
N VAL A 26 11.02 14.72 -10.22
CA VAL A 26 11.99 15.37 -9.34
C VAL A 26 12.48 14.37 -8.30
N ILE A 27 13.79 14.26 -8.13
CA ILE A 27 14.45 13.56 -7.04
C ILE A 27 15.05 14.59 -6.07
N ASN A 28 14.95 14.34 -4.77
CA ASN A 28 15.47 15.18 -3.69
C ASN A 28 15.85 14.33 -2.46
N ASP A 29 16.19 14.98 -1.36
CA ASP A 29 16.59 14.38 -0.09
C ASP A 29 15.50 13.60 0.66
N ASN A 30 14.25 13.63 0.20
CA ASN A 30 13.17 12.78 0.73
C ASN A 30 13.16 11.37 0.13
N TYR A 31 14.03 11.09 -0.84
CA TYR A 31 14.15 9.77 -1.46
C TYR A 31 15.36 9.02 -0.92
N ASP A 32 15.15 7.76 -0.54
CA ASP A 32 16.25 6.85 -0.21
C ASP A 32 16.99 6.42 -1.48
N PHE A 33 18.32 6.49 -1.44
CA PHE A 33 19.18 6.08 -2.54
C PHE A 33 19.99 4.83 -2.15
N THR A 34 20.07 3.88 -3.08
CA THR A 34 20.94 2.71 -2.95
C THR A 34 21.95 2.72 -4.08
N ILE A 35 23.24 2.69 -3.73
CA ILE A 35 24.32 2.56 -4.70
C ILE A 35 24.33 1.11 -5.20
N ILE A 36 24.25 0.93 -6.52
CA ILE A 36 24.32 -0.38 -7.18
C ILE A 36 25.49 -0.41 -8.18
N GLU A 37 25.98 -1.62 -8.46
CA GLU A 37 26.99 -1.86 -9.51
C GLU A 37 26.49 -1.38 -10.89
N TRP A 38 27.40 -0.98 -11.77
CA TRP A 38 27.06 -0.57 -13.13
C TRP A 38 26.39 -1.73 -13.89
N ASN A 39 25.17 -1.50 -14.40
CA ASN A 39 24.26 -2.50 -14.99
C ASN A 39 23.62 -3.52 -14.02
N ALA A 40 23.69 -3.33 -12.70
CA ALA A 40 22.90 -4.14 -11.80
C ALA A 40 21.39 -3.87 -11.97
N VAL A 41 20.58 -4.91 -11.82
CA VAL A 41 19.12 -4.76 -11.73
C VAL A 41 18.81 -4.29 -10.30
N PRO A 42 18.17 -3.12 -10.11
CA PRO A 42 17.80 -2.66 -8.78
C PRO A 42 16.77 -3.61 -8.17
N GLU A 43 17.09 -4.16 -6.99
CA GLU A 43 16.13 -4.86 -6.14
C GLU A 43 15.47 -3.82 -5.23
N TYR A 44 14.18 -3.55 -5.46
CA TYR A 44 13.43 -2.68 -4.58
C TYR A 44 13.09 -3.45 -3.32
N ALA A 45 13.48 -2.92 -2.16
CA ALA A 45 12.93 -3.41 -0.91
C ALA A 45 11.40 -3.26 -1.00
N GLU A 46 10.65 -4.37 -0.93
CA GLU A 46 9.21 -4.26 -0.72
C GLU A 46 9.01 -3.47 0.57
N ASP A 47 8.36 -2.31 0.49
CA ASP A 47 7.89 -1.62 1.69
C ASP A 47 6.73 -2.44 2.27
N THR A 48 7.08 -3.50 2.97
CA THR A 48 6.14 -4.43 3.58
C THR A 48 5.29 -3.79 4.69
N VAL A 49 5.64 -2.58 5.12
CA VAL A 49 4.95 -1.86 6.19
C VAL A 49 3.90 -0.93 5.61
N ASN A 50 4.28 -0.02 4.71
CA ASN A 50 3.36 0.98 4.16
C ASN A 50 2.68 0.52 2.88
N HIS A 51 3.33 -0.33 2.09
CA HIS A 51 2.76 -0.87 0.85
C HIS A 51 2.92 -2.39 0.74
N PRO A 52 2.40 -3.16 1.71
CA PRO A 52 2.45 -4.61 1.69
C PRO A 52 1.84 -5.16 0.40
N SER A 53 2.66 -5.91 -0.34
CA SER A 53 2.31 -6.51 -1.63
C SER A 53 0.97 -7.25 -1.59
N HIS A 54 0.64 -7.88 -0.46
CA HIS A 54 -0.57 -8.69 -0.23
C HIS A 54 -1.85 -7.92 0.17
N TYR A 55 -1.80 -6.59 0.21
CA TYR A 55 -2.99 -5.73 0.40
C TYR A 55 -3.21 -4.72 -0.75
N ASN A 56 -2.23 -4.51 -1.64
CA ASN A 56 -2.28 -3.44 -2.64
C ASN A 56 -2.53 -3.95 -4.04
N TYR A 57 -3.74 -4.47 -4.26
CA TYR A 57 -4.19 -4.94 -5.55
C TYR A 57 -5.35 -4.06 -6.03
N GLY A 58 -5.03 -2.97 -6.74
CA GLY A 58 -6.00 -2.01 -7.27
C GLY A 58 -5.53 -0.56 -7.18
N GLU A 59 -6.42 0.37 -7.49
CA GLU A 59 -6.14 1.82 -7.42
C GLU A 59 -6.29 2.39 -6.00
N ILE A 60 -6.78 1.60 -5.03
CA ILE A 60 -7.11 2.03 -3.68
C ILE A 60 -6.39 1.11 -2.68
N GLU A 61 -5.69 1.68 -1.71
CA GLU A 61 -5.07 0.94 -0.61
C GLU A 61 -6.17 0.36 0.31
N VAL A 62 -6.02 -0.90 0.72
CA VAL A 62 -7.04 -1.57 1.56
C VAL A 62 -7.27 -0.86 2.88
N ILE A 63 -6.24 -0.20 3.44
CA ILE A 63 -6.39 0.57 4.68
C ILE A 63 -7.32 1.77 4.48
N ASP A 64 -7.16 2.52 3.38
CA ASP A 64 -8.00 3.68 3.06
C ASP A 64 -9.46 3.25 2.90
N PHE A 65 -9.70 2.12 2.21
CA PHE A 65 -11.04 1.57 2.07
C PHE A 65 -11.63 1.10 3.41
N ILE A 66 -10.82 0.48 4.28
CA ILE A 66 -11.25 0.08 5.63
C ILE A 66 -11.64 1.31 6.44
N GLU A 67 -10.84 2.36 6.47
CA GLU A 67 -11.14 3.60 7.19
C GLU A 67 -12.43 4.25 6.65
N GLN A 68 -12.56 4.32 5.32
CA GLN A 68 -13.73 4.88 4.66
C GLN A 68 -15.03 4.11 5.00
N VAL A 69 -14.99 2.78 5.07
CA VAL A 69 -16.17 1.97 5.41
C VAL A 69 -16.46 2.02 6.91
N THR A 70 -15.42 1.88 7.74
CA THR A 70 -15.57 1.69 9.19
C THR A 70 -15.98 2.95 9.96
N GLN A 71 -15.74 4.15 9.43
CA GLN A 71 -16.18 5.42 10.03
C GLN A 71 -17.71 5.53 10.23
N HIS A 72 -18.49 4.72 9.52
CA HIS A 72 -19.95 4.70 9.60
C HIS A 72 -20.51 3.71 10.63
N TYR A 73 -19.64 2.96 11.32
CA TYR A 73 -20.02 1.99 12.34
C TYR A 73 -19.65 2.48 13.75
N ASN A 74 -20.35 1.99 14.76
CA ASN A 74 -19.89 2.14 16.14
C ASN A 74 -18.56 1.37 16.34
N ALA A 75 -17.80 1.72 17.38
CA ALA A 75 -16.47 1.14 17.61
C ALA A 75 -16.47 -0.41 17.72
N ASN A 76 -17.50 -0.99 18.36
CA ASN A 76 -17.63 -2.43 18.55
C ASN A 76 -17.80 -3.17 17.21
N VAL A 77 -18.59 -2.60 16.29
CA VAL A 77 -18.84 -3.18 14.98
C VAL A 77 -17.70 -2.86 13.99
N ALA A 78 -17.19 -1.62 14.03
CA ALA A 78 -16.13 -1.14 13.14
C ALA A 78 -14.88 -2.02 13.16
N TYR A 79 -14.43 -2.43 14.35
CA TYR A 79 -13.27 -3.33 14.50
C TYR A 79 -13.46 -4.66 13.76
N HIS A 80 -14.66 -5.22 13.83
CA HIS A 80 -14.97 -6.49 13.18
C HIS A 80 -15.12 -6.33 11.66
N ILE A 81 -15.77 -5.26 11.20
CA ILE A 81 -15.92 -4.95 9.77
C ILE A 81 -14.54 -4.73 9.11
N GLY A 82 -13.66 -3.92 9.72
CA GLY A 82 -12.33 -3.68 9.17
C GLY A 82 -11.49 -4.94 9.04
N ASN A 83 -11.54 -5.82 10.05
CA ASN A 83 -10.86 -7.12 9.97
C ASN A 83 -11.45 -8.02 8.88
N ALA A 84 -12.77 -8.07 8.72
CA ALA A 84 -13.41 -8.85 7.67
C ALA A 84 -12.95 -8.39 6.27
N ILE A 85 -12.96 -7.07 6.01
CA ILE A 85 -12.47 -6.48 4.75
C ILE A 85 -11.01 -6.84 4.51
N LYS A 86 -10.15 -6.68 5.53
CA LYS A 86 -8.73 -7.05 5.47
C LYS A 86 -8.52 -8.49 5.01
N TYR A 87 -9.25 -9.45 5.58
CA TYR A 87 -9.11 -10.86 5.20
C TYR A 87 -9.71 -11.15 3.81
N LEU A 88 -10.82 -10.51 3.44
CA LEU A 88 -11.37 -10.63 2.08
C LEU A 88 -10.36 -10.17 1.03
N ALA A 89 -9.78 -8.99 1.20
CA ALA A 89 -8.79 -8.42 0.28
C ALA A 89 -7.51 -9.27 0.20
N ARG A 90 -7.07 -9.83 1.33
CA ARG A 90 -5.86 -10.68 1.37
C ARG A 90 -6.06 -12.09 0.80
N SER A 91 -7.28 -12.60 0.80
CA SER A 91 -7.56 -14.01 0.47
C SER A 91 -7.02 -14.49 -0.88
N PRO A 92 -7.09 -13.74 -1.99
CA PRO A 92 -6.59 -14.20 -3.29
C PRO A 92 -5.06 -14.28 -3.36
N HIS A 93 -4.38 -13.70 -2.37
CA HIS A 93 -2.94 -13.38 -2.46
C HIS A 93 -2.09 -14.03 -1.36
N LYS A 94 -2.72 -14.55 -0.30
CA LYS A 94 -1.99 -15.19 0.82
C LYS A 94 -2.54 -16.56 1.19
N ASN A 95 -3.70 -16.62 1.84
CA ASN A 95 -4.17 -17.86 2.49
C ASN A 95 -5.49 -18.42 1.93
N GLY A 96 -6.03 -17.88 0.84
CA GLY A 96 -7.21 -18.40 0.17
C GLY A 96 -8.39 -18.63 1.13
N LYS A 97 -8.88 -19.87 1.17
CA LYS A 97 -10.06 -20.29 1.97
C LYS A 97 -9.90 -20.03 3.47
N GLU A 98 -8.70 -20.04 4.01
CA GLU A 98 -8.49 -19.78 5.44
C GLU A 98 -8.82 -18.32 5.79
N ASP A 99 -8.41 -17.37 4.94
CA ASP A 99 -8.75 -15.96 5.12
C ASP A 99 -10.25 -15.73 4.90
N ILE A 100 -10.89 -16.44 3.97
CA ILE A 100 -12.35 -16.42 3.83
C ILE A 100 -13.05 -16.89 5.11
N ALA A 101 -12.56 -17.98 5.74
CA ALA A 101 -13.11 -18.47 7.00
C ALA A 101 -12.93 -17.46 8.15
N LYS A 102 -11.78 -16.77 8.20
CA LYS A 102 -11.53 -15.68 9.15
C LYS A 102 -12.45 -14.49 8.91
N ALA A 103 -12.64 -14.07 7.67
CA ALA A 103 -13.57 -13.00 7.32
C ALA A 103 -14.99 -13.31 7.81
N LYS A 104 -15.48 -14.54 7.56
CA LYS A 104 -16.78 -15.01 8.06
C LYS A 104 -16.90 -14.89 9.58
N TRP A 105 -15.89 -15.34 10.32
CA TRP A 105 -15.86 -15.28 11.78
C TRP A 105 -15.94 -13.85 12.33
N TYR A 106 -15.33 -12.87 11.63
CA TYR A 106 -15.42 -11.46 11.99
C TYR A 106 -16.78 -10.86 11.66
N ILE A 107 -17.39 -11.22 10.52
CA ILE A 107 -18.74 -10.79 10.16
C ILE A 107 -19.76 -11.29 11.18
N GLU A 108 -19.64 -12.55 11.64
CA GLU A 108 -20.52 -13.10 12.69
C GLU A 108 -20.44 -12.25 13.97
N ARG A 109 -19.24 -11.82 14.38
CA ARG A 109 -19.09 -10.92 15.54
C ARG A 109 -19.61 -9.51 15.30
N ALA A 110 -19.43 -8.97 14.11
CA ALA A 110 -20.01 -7.68 13.75
C ALA A 110 -21.54 -7.73 13.92
N PHE A 111 -22.16 -8.82 13.49
CA PHE A 111 -23.59 -9.08 13.65
C PHE A 111 -23.99 -9.24 15.11
N GLU A 112 -23.28 -10.06 15.89
CA GLU A 112 -23.56 -10.27 17.33
C GLU A 112 -23.40 -9.01 18.20
N ASN A 113 -22.59 -8.05 17.76
CA ASN A 113 -22.33 -6.79 18.48
C ASN A 113 -23.04 -5.59 17.83
N TRP A 114 -23.98 -5.82 16.91
CA TRP A 114 -24.65 -4.76 16.15
C TRP A 114 -25.34 -3.71 17.04
N ASP A 115 -26.05 -4.17 18.07
CA ASP A 115 -26.85 -3.33 18.97
C ASP A 115 -26.23 -3.14 20.37
N LYS A 116 -24.95 -3.53 20.56
CA LYS A 116 -24.24 -3.42 21.84
C LYS A 116 -23.42 -2.14 21.94
#